data_AF-A0A3B3QZR5-F1
#
_entry.id   AF-A0A3B3QZR5-F1
#
_cell.length_a   1.000
_cell.length_b   1.000
_cell.length_c   1.000
_cell.angle_alpha   90.00
_cell.angle_beta   90.00
_cell.angle_gamma   90.00
#
_symmetry.space_group_name_H-M   'P 1'
#
loop_
_entity.id
_entity.type
_entity.pdbx_description
1 polymer ?
#
loop_
_entity_poly.entity_id
_entity_poly.type
_entity_poly.pdbx_seq_one_letter_code
_entity_poly.pdbx_strand_id
1 'polypeptide(L)'
;MLPNTGKLAGRTLFITGASRGIGKAIALKAARDGANVVIAAKTAQPHPKLPGTIYTAAEEIQAAGGKALPCVVDIRDENQISNAVEQAVKKFGGIDILINNASAINLTGTVETPMKKVDLMLGINLRGTYLTSKLCIPYLLKSKNPHILNLSPPLNLNPVWFKNHTAYTMAKYGMSMCVLGMAEEFRGSIAVNALWPKTAIQTAAMDMLGGSGISKQCRKVDIIADAAYSILNKPTTYTGNFTIDEDILRAEGISDFDTYAVVPGHPLLPDFFLDSDPEEVKKQMVDEGTMAEQANAGGMAGGPIAATFKAIQGILSPDVIKTTQGVYKFNITGDDAGVWYIDLKNGPGSAGFGEPPNGEADVIMTLDGVDFIKMFKGQLKPTMAFMSGKLKIKGDMTLAIKMEKMMTMMTSKL
;
A
#
# COMPACT_ATOMS: atom_id res chain seq x y z
N MET A 1 21.22 5.77 11.41
CA MET A 1 20.14 5.04 12.11
C MET A 1 20.23 5.31 13.61
N LEU A 2 19.08 5.33 14.30
CA LEU A 2 19.01 5.62 15.73
C LEU A 2 19.61 4.44 16.54
N PRO A 3 20.53 4.65 17.49
CA PRO A 3 21.08 3.53 18.27
C PRO A 3 20.08 2.97 19.30
N ASN A 4 20.27 1.71 19.69
CA ASN A 4 19.58 1.10 20.82
C ASN A 4 20.18 1.61 22.15
N THR A 5 19.35 1.73 23.19
CA THR A 5 19.74 2.29 24.49
C THR A 5 19.54 1.34 25.67
N GLY A 6 19.02 0.11 25.45
CA GLY A 6 18.72 -0.86 26.51
C GLY A 6 17.50 -0.53 27.38
N LYS A 7 16.74 0.54 27.06
CA LYS A 7 15.61 1.01 27.87
C LYS A 7 14.38 0.09 27.76
N LEU A 8 14.30 -0.72 26.71
CA LEU A 8 13.24 -1.72 26.54
C LEU A 8 13.60 -3.10 27.12
N ALA A 9 14.74 -3.23 27.80
CA ALA A 9 15.16 -4.50 28.41
C ALA A 9 14.08 -5.05 29.36
N GLY A 10 13.70 -6.31 29.14
CA GLY A 10 12.67 -7.00 29.94
C GLY A 10 11.25 -6.49 29.77
N ARG A 11 11.00 -5.44 28.99
CA ARG A 11 9.65 -4.95 28.70
C ARG A 11 8.93 -5.87 27.73
N THR A 12 7.62 -6.01 27.89
CA THR A 12 6.79 -6.90 27.06
C THR A 12 5.98 -6.12 26.03
N LEU A 13 6.30 -6.29 24.75
CA LEU A 13 5.59 -5.72 23.62
C LEU A 13 4.59 -6.73 23.06
N PHE A 14 3.32 -6.34 22.98
CA PHE A 14 2.29 -7.05 22.22
C PHE A 14 2.12 -6.39 20.85
N ILE A 15 2.48 -7.08 19.76
CA ILE A 15 2.52 -6.48 18.42
C ILE A 15 1.59 -7.24 17.48
N THR A 16 0.54 -6.57 17.00
CA THR A 16 -0.34 -7.13 15.98
C THR A 16 0.32 -7.05 14.61
N GLY A 17 0.31 -8.15 13.85
CA GLY A 17 0.89 -8.21 12.51
C GLY A 17 2.43 -8.26 12.46
N ALA A 18 3.10 -8.72 13.52
CA ALA A 18 4.57 -8.72 13.61
C ALA A 18 5.30 -9.87 12.86
N SER A 19 4.60 -10.64 12.03
CA SER A 19 5.21 -11.74 11.25
C SER A 19 6.12 -11.29 10.10
N ARG A 20 5.99 -10.04 9.65
CA ARG A 20 6.76 -9.44 8.54
C ARG A 20 6.66 -7.91 8.53
N GLY A 21 7.40 -7.26 7.64
CA GLY A 21 7.30 -5.83 7.36
C GLY A 21 7.56 -4.95 8.58
N ILE A 22 6.86 -3.83 8.68
CA ILE A 22 6.99 -2.82 9.73
C ILE A 22 6.85 -3.43 11.14
N GLY A 23 5.81 -4.21 11.40
CA GLY A 23 5.61 -4.85 12.70
C GLY A 23 6.80 -5.72 13.14
N LYS A 24 7.38 -6.50 12.21
CA LYS A 24 8.59 -7.29 12.50
C LYS A 24 9.81 -6.40 12.74
N ALA A 25 9.96 -5.31 11.99
CA ALA A 25 11.09 -4.39 12.20
C ALA A 25 11.04 -3.70 13.57
N ILE A 26 9.85 -3.26 14.01
CA ILE A 26 9.65 -2.73 15.37
C ILE A 26 10.00 -3.80 16.42
N ALA A 27 9.53 -5.03 16.22
CA ALA A 27 9.85 -6.16 17.10
C ALA A 27 11.35 -6.39 17.23
N LEU A 28 12.08 -6.44 16.10
CA LEU A 28 13.53 -6.64 16.07
C LEU A 28 14.28 -5.49 16.74
N LYS A 29 13.83 -4.24 16.53
CA LYS A 29 14.43 -3.08 17.17
C LYS A 29 14.32 -3.15 18.70
N ALA A 30 13.15 -3.53 19.22
CA ALA A 30 12.97 -3.73 20.66
C ALA A 30 13.72 -4.97 21.18
N ALA A 31 13.79 -6.05 20.40
CA ALA A 31 14.48 -7.28 20.76
C ALA A 31 15.98 -7.05 21.02
N ARG A 32 16.62 -6.13 20.28
CA ARG A 32 18.02 -5.74 20.50
C ARG A 32 18.30 -5.11 21.87
N ASP A 33 17.28 -4.63 22.58
CA ASP A 33 17.39 -4.20 23.98
C ASP A 33 17.19 -5.36 24.97
N GLY A 34 16.84 -6.56 24.51
CA GLY A 34 16.45 -7.67 25.38
C GLY A 34 14.96 -7.65 25.79
N ALA A 35 14.09 -7.07 24.96
CA ALA A 35 12.66 -7.05 25.20
C ALA A 35 11.99 -8.43 24.98
N ASN A 36 10.82 -8.63 25.60
CA ASN A 36 9.92 -9.73 25.28
C ASN A 36 8.93 -9.27 24.20
N VAL A 37 8.70 -10.07 23.18
CA VAL A 37 7.81 -9.75 22.06
C VAL A 37 6.77 -10.84 21.86
N VAL A 38 5.51 -10.46 21.93
CA VAL A 38 4.36 -11.29 21.52
C VAL A 38 4.03 -10.97 20.07
N ILE A 39 4.14 -11.99 19.22
CA ILE A 39 3.93 -11.88 17.76
C ILE A 39 2.50 -12.33 17.49
N ALA A 40 1.55 -11.41 17.46
CA ALA A 40 0.14 -11.72 17.21
C ALA A 40 -0.18 -11.58 15.71
N ALA A 41 -0.14 -12.69 14.95
CA ALA A 41 -0.47 -12.68 13.53
C ALA A 41 -0.99 -14.04 13.03
N LYS A 42 -1.62 -14.04 11.85
CA LYS A 42 -2.31 -15.23 11.30
C LYS A 42 -1.40 -16.28 10.68
N THR A 43 -0.24 -15.89 10.16
CA THR A 43 0.57 -16.76 9.30
C THR A 43 1.41 -17.73 10.14
N ALA A 44 0.86 -18.92 10.42
CA ALA A 44 1.57 -20.02 11.06
C ALA A 44 2.34 -20.90 10.05
N GLN A 45 1.74 -21.12 8.88
CA GLN A 45 2.33 -21.91 7.79
C GLN A 45 2.84 -21.00 6.66
N PRO A 46 3.90 -21.39 5.94
CA PRO A 46 4.40 -20.62 4.79
C PRO A 46 3.30 -20.32 3.78
N HIS A 47 3.26 -19.07 3.30
CA HIS A 47 2.27 -18.62 2.33
C HIS A 47 2.93 -18.41 0.95
N PRO A 48 2.33 -18.87 -0.16
CA PRO A 48 2.98 -18.86 -1.48
C PRO A 48 3.32 -17.45 -2.00
N LYS A 49 2.64 -16.41 -1.49
CA LYS A 49 2.82 -15.01 -1.91
C LYS A 49 3.43 -14.10 -0.84
N LEU A 50 3.49 -14.54 0.42
CA LEU A 50 3.89 -13.67 1.53
C LEU A 50 5.04 -14.32 2.30
N PRO A 51 6.20 -13.65 2.44
CA PRO A 51 7.33 -14.22 3.14
C PRO A 51 7.11 -14.28 4.64
N GLY A 52 7.77 -15.22 5.31
CA GLY A 52 7.82 -15.33 6.77
C GLY A 52 6.53 -15.85 7.43
N THR A 53 6.69 -16.35 8.64
CA THR A 53 5.61 -16.80 9.54
C THR A 53 5.82 -16.17 10.92
N ILE A 54 4.89 -16.38 11.85
CA ILE A 54 5.11 -16.02 13.26
C ILE A 54 6.33 -16.75 13.87
N TYR A 55 6.66 -17.95 13.38
CA TYR A 55 7.76 -18.75 13.89
C TYR A 55 9.11 -18.26 13.38
N THR A 56 9.24 -17.95 12.08
CA THR A 56 10.48 -17.37 11.54
C THR A 56 10.74 -16.00 12.16
N ALA A 57 9.69 -15.19 12.38
CA ALA A 57 9.83 -13.92 13.09
C ALA A 57 10.29 -14.13 14.55
N ALA A 58 9.81 -15.18 15.22
CA ALA A 58 10.25 -15.51 16.58
C ALA A 58 11.74 -15.89 16.63
N GLU A 59 12.22 -16.68 15.68
CA GLU A 59 13.64 -17.03 15.54
C GLU A 59 14.50 -15.78 15.33
N GLU A 60 14.10 -14.87 14.42
CA GLU A 60 14.82 -13.62 14.18
C GLU A 60 14.86 -12.71 15.43
N ILE A 61 13.76 -12.64 16.19
CA ILE A 61 13.67 -11.87 17.45
C ILE A 61 14.57 -12.47 18.52
N GLN A 62 14.61 -13.79 18.65
CA GLN A 62 15.50 -14.48 19.59
C GLN A 62 16.97 -14.28 19.22
N ALA A 63 17.31 -14.39 17.94
CA ALA A 63 18.65 -14.14 17.43
C ALA A 63 19.11 -12.68 17.66
N ALA A 64 18.18 -11.73 17.65
CA ALA A 64 18.45 -10.32 17.95
C ALA A 64 18.66 -10.04 19.46
N GLY A 65 18.48 -11.02 20.35
CA GLY A 65 18.68 -10.91 21.80
C GLY A 65 17.40 -10.78 22.62
N GLY A 66 16.23 -10.79 21.97
CA GLY A 66 14.93 -10.71 22.64
C GLY A 66 14.36 -12.09 23.04
N LYS A 67 13.18 -12.07 23.64
CA LYS A 67 12.36 -13.28 23.86
C LYS A 67 11.11 -13.19 22.98
N ALA A 68 10.74 -14.28 22.33
CA ALA A 68 9.58 -14.31 21.44
C ALA A 68 8.47 -15.24 21.96
N LEU A 69 7.22 -14.83 21.79
CA LEU A 69 6.02 -15.65 21.96
C LEU A 69 5.18 -15.56 20.67
N PRO A 70 5.29 -16.52 19.74
CA PRO A 70 4.47 -16.56 18.54
C PRO A 70 3.04 -17.01 18.84
N CYS A 71 2.06 -16.16 18.54
CA CYS A 71 0.64 -16.44 18.73
C CYS A 71 -0.11 -16.38 17.39
N VAL A 72 -0.82 -17.46 17.05
CA VAL A 72 -1.74 -17.46 15.90
C VAL A 72 -2.95 -16.61 16.25
N VAL A 73 -3.05 -15.42 15.65
CA VAL A 73 -4.12 -14.46 15.96
C VAL A 73 -4.66 -13.82 14.69
N ASP A 74 -5.96 -14.00 14.45
CA ASP A 74 -6.77 -13.10 13.64
C ASP A 74 -7.42 -12.06 14.56
N ILE A 75 -7.01 -10.79 14.43
CA ILE A 75 -7.48 -9.72 15.33
C ILE A 75 -8.96 -9.34 15.14
N ARG A 76 -9.67 -10.02 14.23
CA ARG A 76 -11.13 -9.94 14.13
C ARG A 76 -11.82 -10.85 15.15
N ASP A 77 -11.12 -11.84 15.69
CA ASP A 77 -11.63 -12.80 16.67
C ASP A 77 -11.19 -12.41 18.09
N GLU A 78 -12.17 -12.09 18.94
CA GLU A 78 -11.95 -11.68 20.33
C GLU A 78 -11.29 -12.77 21.16
N ASN A 79 -11.68 -14.04 20.96
CA ASN A 79 -11.17 -15.16 21.74
C ASN A 79 -9.69 -15.41 21.42
N GLN A 80 -9.29 -15.25 20.15
CA GLN A 80 -7.89 -15.39 19.75
C GLN A 80 -7.01 -14.29 20.35
N ILE A 81 -7.51 -13.05 20.42
CA ILE A 81 -6.80 -11.96 21.08
C ILE A 81 -6.70 -12.22 22.59
N SER A 82 -7.81 -12.56 23.25
CA SER A 82 -7.83 -12.84 24.70
C SER A 82 -6.84 -13.94 25.07
N ASN A 83 -6.87 -15.07 24.35
CA ASN A 83 -5.96 -16.18 24.57
C ASN A 83 -4.48 -15.77 24.37
N ALA A 84 -4.16 -14.95 23.38
CA ALA A 84 -2.80 -14.46 23.17
C ALA A 84 -2.35 -13.51 24.30
N VAL A 85 -3.24 -12.65 24.79
CA VAL A 85 -2.99 -11.75 25.93
C VAL A 85 -2.76 -12.58 27.21
N GLU A 86 -3.59 -13.58 27.48
CA GLU A 86 -3.44 -14.49 28.63
C GLU A 86 -2.12 -15.25 28.57
N GLN A 87 -1.75 -15.77 27.39
CA GLN A 87 -0.45 -16.43 27.19
C GLN A 87 0.73 -15.47 27.43
N ALA A 88 0.64 -14.23 26.96
CA ALA A 88 1.66 -13.21 27.18
C ALA A 88 1.85 -12.93 28.68
N VAL A 89 0.75 -12.73 29.40
CA VAL A 89 0.77 -12.46 30.85
C VAL A 89 1.30 -13.67 31.61
N LYS A 90 0.88 -14.89 31.26
CA LYS A 90 1.38 -16.12 31.86
C LYS A 90 2.89 -16.30 31.63
N LYS A 91 3.38 -15.94 30.43
CA LYS A 91 4.79 -16.17 30.04
C LYS A 91 5.73 -15.09 30.55
N PHE A 92 5.33 -13.83 30.50
CA PHE A 92 6.18 -12.67 30.74
C PHE A 92 5.75 -11.81 31.94
N GLY A 93 4.62 -12.13 32.58
CA GLY A 93 4.13 -11.46 33.80
C GLY A 93 3.28 -10.21 33.55
N GLY A 94 3.21 -9.70 32.31
CA GLY A 94 2.41 -8.52 31.98
C GLY A 94 2.58 -8.06 30.53
N ILE A 95 2.00 -6.91 30.21
CA ILE A 95 2.14 -6.21 28.93
C ILE A 95 2.50 -4.76 29.24
N ASP A 96 3.58 -4.30 28.63
CA ASP A 96 4.11 -2.94 28.80
C ASP A 96 3.75 -2.03 27.65
N ILE A 97 3.66 -2.58 26.44
CA ILE A 97 3.51 -1.84 25.20
C ILE A 97 2.58 -2.62 24.28
N LEU A 98 1.58 -1.96 23.73
CA LEU A 98 0.77 -2.47 22.62
C LEU A 98 1.12 -1.71 21.35
N ILE A 99 1.41 -2.44 20.27
CA ILE A 99 1.58 -1.90 18.93
C ILE A 99 0.46 -2.41 18.02
N ASN A 100 -0.48 -1.53 17.66
CA ASN A 100 -1.53 -1.82 16.70
C ASN A 100 -1.03 -1.55 15.28
N ASN A 101 -0.37 -2.56 14.69
CA ASN A 101 0.25 -2.50 13.36
C ASN A 101 -0.53 -3.26 12.29
N ALA A 102 -1.27 -4.32 12.64
CA ALA A 102 -2.02 -5.11 11.67
C ALA A 102 -3.02 -4.22 10.89
N SER A 103 -3.04 -4.37 9.57
CA SER A 103 -3.92 -3.59 8.70
C SER A 103 -4.28 -4.37 7.44
N ALA A 104 -5.38 -3.99 6.82
CA ALA A 104 -5.80 -4.35 5.48
C ALA A 104 -6.04 -3.09 4.66
N ILE A 105 -5.84 -3.21 3.35
CA ILE A 105 -5.92 -2.12 2.39
C ILE A 105 -6.67 -2.57 1.14
N ASN A 106 -7.51 -1.68 0.62
CA ASN A 106 -8.10 -1.74 -0.70
C ASN A 106 -8.36 -0.31 -1.17
N LEU A 107 -7.77 0.08 -2.30
CA LEU A 107 -7.79 1.44 -2.83
C LEU A 107 -8.80 1.55 -3.99
N THR A 108 -10.06 1.28 -3.69
CA THR A 108 -11.19 1.35 -4.63
C THR A 108 -12.20 2.38 -4.18
N GLY A 109 -12.94 2.96 -5.14
CA GLY A 109 -14.06 3.85 -4.88
C GLY A 109 -15.26 3.13 -4.25
N THR A 110 -16.28 3.90 -3.86
CA THR A 110 -17.43 3.39 -3.09
C THR A 110 -18.22 2.32 -3.86
N VAL A 111 -18.43 2.50 -5.17
CA VAL A 111 -19.23 1.57 -5.99
C VAL A 111 -18.43 0.28 -6.27
N GLU A 112 -17.11 0.41 -6.38
CA GLU A 112 -16.19 -0.66 -6.75
C GLU A 112 -15.80 -1.53 -5.56
N THR A 113 -15.87 -1.00 -4.34
CA THR A 113 -15.42 -1.72 -3.14
C THR A 113 -16.45 -2.77 -2.72
N PRO A 114 -16.14 -4.09 -2.82
CA PRO A 114 -17.06 -5.10 -2.34
C PRO A 114 -17.21 -5.02 -0.81
N MET A 115 -18.41 -5.23 -0.29
CA MET A 115 -18.65 -5.11 1.17
C MET A 115 -17.74 -6.02 2.01
N LYS A 116 -17.40 -7.22 1.53
CA LYS A 116 -16.42 -8.09 2.18
C LYS A 116 -15.04 -7.43 2.38
N LYS A 117 -14.65 -6.49 1.51
CA LYS A 117 -13.42 -5.71 1.64
C LYS A 117 -13.61 -4.53 2.61
N VAL A 118 -14.77 -3.89 2.61
CA VAL A 118 -15.13 -2.89 3.63
C VAL A 118 -15.06 -3.51 5.02
N ASP A 119 -15.75 -4.63 5.24
CA ASP A 119 -15.77 -5.37 6.51
C ASP A 119 -14.38 -5.85 6.91
N LEU A 120 -13.55 -6.25 5.94
CA LEU A 120 -12.17 -6.64 6.19
C LEU A 120 -11.34 -5.45 6.70
N MET A 121 -11.42 -4.30 6.05
CA MET A 121 -10.67 -3.10 6.44
C MET A 121 -11.15 -2.55 7.78
N LEU A 122 -12.46 -2.37 7.97
CA LEU A 122 -13.02 -1.91 9.24
C LEU A 122 -12.77 -2.92 10.36
N GLY A 123 -12.91 -4.22 10.07
CA GLY A 123 -12.73 -5.30 11.03
C GLY A 123 -11.29 -5.45 11.52
N ILE A 124 -10.29 -5.30 10.64
CA ILE A 124 -8.87 -5.41 11.00
C ILE A 124 -8.35 -4.07 11.54
N ASN A 125 -8.56 -2.98 10.81
CA ASN A 125 -7.93 -1.70 11.13
C ASN A 125 -8.60 -1.08 12.35
N LEU A 126 -9.89 -0.72 12.25
CA LEU A 126 -10.61 -0.02 13.32
C LEU A 126 -10.98 -0.98 14.47
N ARG A 127 -11.84 -1.98 14.21
CA ARG A 127 -12.36 -2.86 15.26
C ARG A 127 -11.23 -3.65 15.93
N GLY A 128 -10.30 -4.18 15.14
CA GLY A 128 -9.16 -4.94 15.66
C GLY A 128 -8.24 -4.10 16.55
N THR A 129 -7.97 -2.85 16.19
CA THR A 129 -7.25 -1.89 17.05
C THR A 129 -7.98 -1.64 18.35
N TYR A 130 -9.27 -1.29 18.28
CA TYR A 130 -10.08 -1.02 19.47
C TYR A 130 -10.11 -2.21 20.42
N LEU A 131 -10.37 -3.41 19.88
CA LEU A 131 -10.51 -4.63 20.65
C LEU A 131 -9.20 -5.07 21.28
N THR A 132 -8.09 -5.01 20.54
CA THR A 132 -6.77 -5.38 21.08
C THR A 132 -6.35 -4.40 22.19
N SER A 133 -6.60 -3.11 22.00
CA SER A 133 -6.40 -2.10 23.06
C SER A 133 -7.24 -2.42 24.29
N LYS A 134 -8.56 -2.64 24.15
CA LYS A 134 -9.47 -3.01 25.25
C LYS A 134 -8.92 -4.18 26.08
N LEU A 135 -8.43 -5.22 25.43
CA LEU A 135 -7.95 -6.43 26.11
C LEU A 135 -6.55 -6.27 26.72
N CYS A 136 -5.71 -5.38 26.19
CA CYS A 136 -4.37 -5.11 26.75
C CYS A 136 -4.40 -4.07 27.89
N ILE A 137 -5.33 -3.11 27.87
CA ILE A 137 -5.42 -1.99 28.83
C ILE A 137 -5.34 -2.44 30.30
N PRO A 138 -6.06 -3.48 30.77
CA PRO A 138 -5.98 -3.93 32.16
C PRO A 138 -4.57 -4.32 32.62
N TYR A 139 -3.70 -4.72 31.70
CA TYR A 139 -2.30 -5.07 31.98
C TYR A 139 -1.37 -3.89 31.78
N LEU A 140 -1.64 -3.03 30.78
CA LEU A 140 -0.92 -1.78 30.59
C LEU A 140 -1.02 -0.86 31.80
N LEU A 141 -2.19 -0.77 32.44
CA LEU A 141 -2.40 0.00 33.68
C LEU A 141 -1.50 -0.44 34.86
N LYS A 142 -0.89 -1.63 34.77
CA LYS A 142 0.04 -2.15 35.78
C LYS A 142 1.51 -1.94 35.41
N SER A 143 1.80 -1.49 34.19
CA SER A 143 3.16 -1.21 33.72
C SER A 143 3.66 0.13 34.29
N LYS A 144 4.99 0.27 34.36
CA LYS A 144 5.64 1.51 34.85
C LYS A 144 5.66 2.64 33.84
N ASN A 145 5.65 2.33 32.53
CA ASN A 145 5.67 3.33 31.46
C ASN A 145 4.85 2.85 30.25
N PRO A 146 3.55 2.58 30.40
CA PRO A 146 2.75 1.91 29.38
C PRO A 146 2.55 2.75 28.12
N HIS A 147 2.61 2.09 26.96
CA HIS A 147 2.34 2.71 25.65
C HIS A 147 1.33 1.90 24.83
N ILE A 148 0.46 2.61 24.12
CA ILE A 148 -0.27 2.12 22.96
C ILE A 148 0.20 2.95 21.77
N LEU A 149 0.74 2.29 20.74
CA LEU A 149 1.15 2.93 19.50
C LEU A 149 0.34 2.36 18.34
N ASN A 150 -0.46 3.22 17.70
CA ASN A 150 -1.22 2.87 16.51
C ASN A 150 -0.43 3.28 15.27
N LEU A 151 -0.22 2.35 14.33
CA LEU A 151 0.42 2.68 13.05
C LEU A 151 -0.65 3.26 12.13
N SER A 152 -1.00 4.53 12.33
CA SER A 152 -2.10 5.22 11.66
C SER A 152 -1.79 6.70 11.44
N PRO A 153 -2.40 7.33 10.42
CA PRO A 153 -2.04 8.69 10.00
C PRO A 153 -2.61 9.77 10.93
N PRO A 154 -2.12 11.02 10.83
CA PRO A 154 -2.87 12.18 11.31
C PRO A 154 -4.28 12.25 10.70
N LEU A 155 -5.23 12.85 11.43
CA LEU A 155 -6.60 13.05 10.97
C LEU A 155 -6.69 14.26 10.04
N ASN A 156 -6.29 14.09 8.79
CA ASN A 156 -6.39 15.13 7.77
C ASN A 156 -7.77 15.12 7.10
N LEU A 157 -8.59 16.14 7.37
CA LEU A 157 -9.96 16.25 6.84
C LEU A 157 -10.05 16.86 5.44
N ASN A 158 -8.92 17.03 4.73
CA ASN A 158 -8.91 17.45 3.34
C ASN A 158 -9.66 16.42 2.46
N PRO A 159 -10.71 16.82 1.72
CA PRO A 159 -11.53 15.91 0.90
C PRO A 159 -10.76 15.09 -0.13
N VAL A 160 -9.56 15.54 -0.56
CA VAL A 160 -8.71 14.79 -1.49
C VAL A 160 -8.41 13.37 -1.01
N TRP A 161 -8.24 13.20 0.30
CA TRP A 161 -7.92 11.91 0.93
C TRP A 161 -9.14 10.99 1.12
N PHE A 162 -10.34 11.49 0.87
CA PHE A 162 -11.58 10.69 0.92
C PHE A 162 -12.04 10.31 -0.47
N LYS A 163 -11.80 11.16 -1.48
CA LYS A 163 -12.34 11.06 -2.83
C LYS A 163 -12.21 9.68 -3.48
N ASN A 164 -11.04 9.04 -3.37
CA ASN A 164 -10.70 7.87 -4.19
C ASN A 164 -10.78 6.52 -3.46
N HIS A 165 -10.82 6.53 -2.12
CA HIS A 165 -10.73 5.31 -1.30
C HIS A 165 -11.37 5.48 0.08
N THR A 166 -12.59 6.02 0.11
CA THR A 166 -13.36 6.37 1.33
C THR A 166 -13.32 5.27 2.40
N ALA A 167 -13.57 4.01 2.02
CA ALA A 167 -13.61 2.90 2.97
C ALA A 167 -12.25 2.65 3.66
N TYR A 168 -11.14 2.79 2.92
CA TYR A 168 -9.80 2.66 3.50
C TYR A 168 -9.46 3.85 4.39
N THR A 169 -9.79 5.07 3.96
CA THR A 169 -9.60 6.29 4.76
C THR A 169 -10.35 6.19 6.07
N MET A 170 -11.64 5.81 6.05
CA MET A 170 -12.42 5.56 7.27
C MET A 170 -11.78 4.51 8.17
N ALA A 171 -11.27 3.42 7.61
CA ALA A 171 -10.67 2.34 8.38
C ALA A 171 -9.36 2.78 9.08
N LYS A 172 -8.50 3.54 8.40
CA LYS A 172 -7.25 4.07 8.98
C LYS A 172 -7.51 5.22 9.95
N TYR A 173 -8.42 6.14 9.62
CA TYR A 173 -8.78 7.25 10.50
C TYR A 173 -9.50 6.76 11.75
N GLY A 174 -10.24 5.65 11.66
CA GLY A 174 -10.80 4.99 12.83
C GLY A 174 -9.74 4.58 13.87
N MET A 175 -8.59 4.06 13.42
CA MET A 175 -7.46 3.77 14.33
C MET A 175 -6.93 5.04 15.01
N SER A 176 -6.86 6.14 14.26
CA SER A 176 -6.42 7.45 14.74
C SER A 176 -7.44 8.11 15.68
N MET A 177 -8.74 7.89 15.45
CA MET A 177 -9.79 8.30 16.39
C MET A 177 -9.72 7.50 17.70
N CYS A 178 -9.30 6.23 17.68
CA CYS A 178 -8.97 5.52 18.92
C CYS A 178 -7.83 6.20 19.68
N VAL A 179 -6.82 6.77 19.00
CA VAL A 179 -5.75 7.55 19.66
C VAL A 179 -6.34 8.77 20.35
N LEU A 180 -7.15 9.57 19.67
CA LEU A 180 -7.80 10.75 20.27
C LEU A 180 -8.58 10.38 21.54
N GLY A 181 -9.46 9.38 21.44
CA GLY A 181 -10.31 8.98 22.56
C GLY A 181 -9.51 8.38 23.73
N MET A 182 -8.69 7.36 23.46
CA MET A 182 -7.98 6.63 24.50
C MET A 182 -6.86 7.45 25.16
N ALA A 183 -6.24 8.39 24.43
CA ALA A 183 -5.23 9.28 25.03
C ALA A 183 -5.82 10.17 26.14
N GLU A 184 -7.06 10.65 25.95
CA GLU A 184 -7.78 11.42 26.96
C GLU A 184 -8.35 10.53 28.07
N GLU A 185 -8.95 9.39 27.69
CA GLU A 185 -9.54 8.43 28.64
C GLU A 185 -8.50 7.91 29.66
N PHE A 186 -7.26 7.69 29.21
CA PHE A 186 -6.17 7.16 30.04
C PHE A 186 -5.06 8.18 30.32
N ARG A 187 -5.36 9.48 30.23
CA ARG A 187 -4.38 10.55 30.48
C ARG A 187 -3.72 10.38 31.85
N GLY A 188 -2.39 10.46 31.87
CA GLY A 188 -1.57 10.25 33.08
C GLY A 188 -1.37 8.78 33.46
N SER A 189 -2.07 7.84 32.82
CA SER A 189 -1.95 6.40 33.09
C SER A 189 -1.31 5.64 31.93
N ILE A 190 -1.72 5.88 30.68
CA ILE A 190 -1.19 5.22 29.47
C ILE A 190 -0.89 6.27 28.41
N ALA A 191 0.31 6.22 27.82
CA ALA A 191 0.61 7.00 26.61
C ALA A 191 -0.04 6.34 25.40
N VAL A 192 -0.89 7.06 24.67
CA VAL A 192 -1.54 6.58 23.45
C VAL A 192 -1.19 7.53 22.32
N ASN A 193 -0.51 7.06 21.29
CA ASN A 193 -0.05 7.87 20.16
C ASN A 193 -0.26 7.14 18.83
N ALA A 194 -0.21 7.91 17.75
CA ALA A 194 -0.09 7.38 16.40
C ALA A 194 1.33 7.62 15.85
N LEU A 195 1.76 6.73 14.94
CA LEU A 195 2.97 6.88 14.13
C LEU A 195 2.65 6.58 12.67
N TRP A 196 3.10 7.45 11.78
CA TRP A 196 2.91 7.33 10.34
C TRP A 196 4.20 7.61 9.56
N PRO A 197 4.46 6.92 8.43
CA PRO A 197 5.58 7.24 7.58
C PRO A 197 5.36 8.55 6.80
N LYS A 198 6.43 9.32 6.58
CA LYS A 198 6.43 10.44 5.63
C LYS A 198 6.38 9.96 4.17
N THR A 199 6.96 8.80 3.90
CA THR A 199 7.13 8.24 2.55
C THR A 199 6.76 6.76 2.52
N ALA A 200 6.43 6.23 1.36
CA ALA A 200 6.19 4.81 1.17
C ALA A 200 7.31 3.93 1.76
N ILE A 201 6.93 2.84 2.43
CA ILE A 201 7.85 1.90 3.07
C ILE A 201 7.91 0.59 2.29
N GLN A 202 9.13 0.14 1.99
CA GLN A 202 9.37 -1.10 1.26
C GLN A 202 8.91 -2.29 2.09
N THR A 203 7.84 -2.93 1.61
CA THR A 203 7.25 -4.14 2.21
C THR A 203 6.64 -4.99 1.11
N ALA A 204 6.43 -6.27 1.37
CA ALA A 204 5.71 -7.14 0.42
C ALA A 204 4.33 -6.61 0.05
N ALA A 205 3.64 -5.90 0.96
CA ALA A 205 2.36 -5.27 0.66
C ALA A 205 2.53 -4.10 -0.32
N MET A 206 3.59 -3.30 -0.16
CA MET A 206 3.90 -2.22 -1.08
C MET A 206 4.32 -2.73 -2.46
N ASP A 207 5.10 -3.82 -2.53
CA ASP A 207 5.46 -4.44 -3.80
C ASP A 207 4.22 -4.94 -4.56
N MET A 208 3.22 -5.46 -3.84
CA MET A 208 1.94 -5.88 -4.44
C MET A 208 1.06 -4.70 -4.91
N LEU A 209 1.18 -3.54 -4.28
CA LEU A 209 0.39 -2.33 -4.63
C LEU A 209 1.04 -1.52 -5.76
N GLY A 210 2.34 -1.23 -5.64
CA GLY A 210 3.07 -0.37 -6.57
C GLY A 210 3.75 -1.11 -7.73
N GLY A 211 3.80 -2.45 -7.70
CA GLY A 211 4.40 -3.25 -8.76
C GLY A 211 5.92 -3.18 -8.83
N SER A 212 6.48 -3.65 -9.95
CA SER A 212 7.93 -3.72 -10.13
C SER A 212 8.55 -2.31 -10.18
N GLY A 213 9.56 -2.08 -9.34
CA GLY A 213 10.32 -0.81 -9.32
C GLY A 213 9.91 0.16 -8.22
N ILE A 214 8.75 -0.04 -7.57
CA ILE A 214 8.29 0.82 -6.48
C ILE A 214 9.30 0.92 -5.34
N SER A 215 10.02 -0.17 -5.10
CA SER A 215 11.04 -0.27 -4.05
C SER A 215 12.10 0.83 -4.10
N LYS A 216 12.43 1.40 -5.26
CA LYS A 216 13.43 2.49 -5.37
C LYS A 216 12.92 3.82 -4.81
N GLN A 217 11.60 4.00 -4.79
CA GLN A 217 10.91 5.18 -4.27
C GLN A 217 10.52 5.02 -2.79
N CYS A 218 10.95 3.94 -2.15
CA CYS A 218 10.60 3.64 -0.77
C CYS A 218 11.77 3.84 0.19
N ARG A 219 11.43 4.08 1.45
CA ARG A 219 12.34 3.87 2.58
C ARG A 219 12.23 2.46 3.14
N LYS A 220 13.28 2.02 3.83
CA LYS A 220 13.37 0.75 4.55
C LYS A 220 12.47 0.79 5.78
N VAL A 221 12.03 -0.39 6.23
CA VAL A 221 11.23 -0.55 7.45
C VAL A 221 11.92 -0.03 8.72
N ASP A 222 13.26 0.08 8.70
CA ASP A 222 14.08 0.57 9.81
C ASP A 222 13.71 1.99 10.26
N ILE A 223 13.23 2.87 9.36
CA ILE A 223 12.85 4.24 9.75
C ILE A 223 11.66 4.26 10.71
N ILE A 224 10.65 3.42 10.44
CA ILE A 224 9.49 3.29 11.32
C ILE A 224 9.85 2.56 12.60
N ALA A 225 10.75 1.57 12.53
CA ALA A 225 11.23 0.87 13.72
C ALA A 225 11.98 1.82 14.67
N ASP A 226 12.83 2.68 14.13
CA ASP A 226 13.59 3.67 14.91
C ASP A 226 12.69 4.78 15.46
N ALA A 227 11.72 5.27 14.68
CA ALA A 227 10.73 6.23 15.13
C ALA A 227 9.84 5.67 16.25
N ALA A 228 9.34 4.44 16.09
CA ALA A 228 8.59 3.74 17.14
C ALA A 228 9.44 3.59 18.40
N TYR A 229 10.70 3.17 18.26
CA TYR A 229 11.63 3.04 19.37
C TYR A 229 11.83 4.35 20.14
N SER A 230 11.94 5.50 19.46
CA SER A 230 11.96 6.81 20.12
C SER A 230 10.69 7.07 20.95
N ILE A 231 9.50 6.88 20.36
CA ILE A 231 8.22 7.11 21.02
C ILE A 231 8.07 6.24 22.28
N LEU A 232 8.40 4.95 22.19
CA LEU A 232 8.27 3.99 23.30
C LEU A 232 9.21 4.29 24.49
N ASN A 233 10.20 5.15 24.28
CA ASN A 233 11.12 5.64 25.30
C ASN A 233 10.71 6.99 25.91
N LYS A 234 9.62 7.61 25.41
CA LYS A 234 9.04 8.81 26.01
C LYS A 234 8.29 8.47 27.31
N PRO A 235 8.11 9.43 28.24
CA PRO A 235 7.26 9.26 29.41
C PRO A 235 5.78 9.13 29.04
N THR A 236 4.95 8.61 29.95
CA THR A 236 3.50 8.46 29.76
C THR A 236 2.77 9.79 29.49
N THR A 237 3.38 10.93 29.82
CA THR A 237 2.87 12.27 29.51
C THR A 237 2.94 12.61 28.02
N TYR A 238 3.77 11.91 27.25
CA TYR A 238 3.78 11.99 25.79
C TYR A 238 2.62 11.16 25.24
N THR A 239 1.44 11.77 25.14
CA THR A 239 0.19 11.11 24.74
C THR A 239 -0.65 12.02 23.85
N GLY A 240 -1.49 11.44 22.99
CA GLY A 240 -2.38 12.18 22.07
C GLY A 240 -1.70 12.68 20.80
N ASN A 241 -0.49 12.23 20.50
CA ASN A 241 0.28 12.72 19.35
C ASN A 241 0.03 11.90 18.08
N PHE A 242 0.06 12.58 16.92
CA PHE A 242 0.10 11.97 15.60
C PHE A 242 1.47 12.21 14.98
N THR A 243 2.38 11.27 15.20
CA THR A 243 3.80 11.44 14.94
C THR A 243 4.17 11.02 13.52
N ILE A 244 5.03 11.78 12.86
CA ILE A 244 5.65 11.41 11.59
C ILE A 244 7.08 10.91 11.86
N ASP A 245 7.46 9.81 11.21
CA ASP A 245 8.74 9.13 11.41
C ASP A 245 9.98 10.02 11.25
N GLU A 246 10.03 10.82 10.19
CA GLU A 246 11.13 11.73 9.92
C GLU A 246 11.21 12.84 10.98
N ASP A 247 10.06 13.42 11.37
CA ASP A 247 10.01 14.54 12.30
C ASP A 247 10.52 14.14 13.69
N ILE A 248 10.09 12.98 14.20
CA ILE A 248 10.57 12.49 15.50
C ILE A 248 12.04 12.10 15.44
N LEU A 249 12.51 11.53 14.33
CA LEU A 249 13.93 11.17 14.19
C LEU A 249 14.83 12.42 14.05
N ARG A 250 14.35 13.49 13.41
CA ARG A 250 15.04 14.79 13.43
C ARG A 250 15.15 15.34 14.85
N ALA A 251 14.10 15.20 15.66
CA ALA A 251 14.12 15.60 17.06
C ALA A 251 15.09 14.75 17.93
N GLU A 252 15.37 13.50 17.53
CA GLU A 252 16.41 12.66 18.13
C GLU A 252 17.83 12.94 17.56
N GLY A 253 17.98 13.95 16.69
CA GLY A 253 19.26 14.38 16.14
C GLY A 253 19.68 13.68 14.85
N ILE A 254 18.80 12.90 14.21
CA ILE A 254 19.09 12.31 12.89
C ILE A 254 18.89 13.39 11.81
N SER A 255 19.95 13.71 11.09
CA SER A 255 19.93 14.67 9.97
C SER A 255 20.04 13.99 8.60
N ASP A 256 20.78 12.89 8.52
CA ASP A 256 20.95 12.09 7.31
C ASP A 256 19.93 10.94 7.22
N PHE A 257 19.00 11.09 6.29
CA PHE A 257 17.93 10.12 6.02
C PHE A 257 18.21 9.20 4.82
N ASP A 258 19.32 9.39 4.10
CA ASP A 258 19.68 8.52 2.97
C ASP A 258 19.94 7.08 3.44
N THR A 259 20.42 6.92 4.68
CA THR A 259 20.61 5.60 5.29
C THR A 259 19.32 4.77 5.34
N TYR A 260 18.16 5.42 5.43
CA TYR A 260 16.85 4.78 5.40
C TYR A 260 16.27 4.61 4.00
N ALA A 261 16.80 5.27 2.97
CA ALA A 261 16.34 5.04 1.60
C ALA A 261 16.74 3.63 1.12
N VAL A 262 15.87 2.97 0.35
CA VAL A 262 16.26 1.71 -0.32
C VAL A 262 17.31 1.99 -1.38
N VAL A 263 17.12 3.07 -2.16
CA VAL A 263 18.11 3.60 -3.10
C VAL A 263 18.35 5.07 -2.75
N PRO A 264 19.47 5.40 -2.07
CA PRO A 264 19.84 6.79 -1.76
C PRO A 264 19.84 7.68 -2.99
N GLY A 265 19.40 8.93 -2.83
CA GLY A 265 19.31 9.92 -3.91
C GLY A 265 18.17 9.73 -4.91
N HIS A 266 17.40 8.64 -4.84
CA HIS A 266 16.22 8.48 -5.69
C HIS A 266 15.01 9.24 -5.12
N PRO A 267 14.17 9.89 -5.96
CA PRO A 267 12.92 10.50 -5.49
C PRO A 267 12.06 9.49 -4.72
N LEU A 268 11.58 9.91 -3.55
CA LEU A 268 10.74 9.10 -2.67
C LEU A 268 9.26 9.39 -2.92
N LEU A 269 8.44 8.36 -2.86
CA LEU A 269 6.99 8.49 -2.97
C LEU A 269 6.43 8.97 -1.62
N PRO A 270 5.72 10.11 -1.55
CA PRO A 270 5.04 10.53 -0.33
C PRO A 270 4.02 9.49 0.13
N ASP A 271 3.85 9.33 1.44
CA ASP A 271 2.80 8.45 1.96
C ASP A 271 1.43 9.14 1.90
N PHE A 272 0.37 8.34 1.96
CA PHE A 272 -1.00 8.84 1.98
C PHE A 272 -1.26 9.73 3.20
N PHE A 273 -2.24 10.63 3.06
CA PHE A 273 -2.81 11.45 4.15
C PHE A 273 -1.96 12.63 4.61
N LEU A 274 -0.77 12.82 4.04
CA LEU A 274 0.10 13.95 4.30
C LEU A 274 0.01 14.93 3.14
N ASP A 275 -0.42 16.16 3.43
CA ASP A 275 -0.38 17.22 2.43
C ASP A 275 1.09 17.62 2.24
N SER A 276 1.56 17.60 1.00
CA SER A 276 2.86 18.19 0.65
C SER A 276 2.79 19.71 0.79
N ASP A 277 3.90 20.35 1.17
CA ASP A 277 4.00 21.81 1.23
C ASP A 277 3.58 22.39 -0.13
N PRO A 278 2.66 23.37 -0.20
CA PRO A 278 2.26 24.01 -1.45
C PRO A 278 3.44 24.46 -2.33
N GLU A 279 4.57 24.82 -1.72
CA GLU A 279 5.80 25.20 -2.43
C GLU A 279 6.66 23.99 -2.86
N GLU A 280 6.60 22.83 -2.17
CA GLU A 280 7.16 21.56 -2.67
C GLU A 280 6.30 20.98 -3.80
N VAL A 281 4.97 21.11 -3.70
CA VAL A 281 4.04 20.80 -4.79
C VAL A 281 4.38 21.69 -5.97
N LYS A 282 4.57 23.00 -5.76
CA LYS A 282 5.05 23.91 -6.82
C LYS A 282 6.44 23.54 -7.33
N LYS A 283 7.42 23.18 -6.50
CA LYS A 283 8.77 22.81 -6.97
C LYS A 283 8.78 21.52 -7.77
N GLN A 284 8.05 20.51 -7.31
CA GLN A 284 7.80 19.29 -8.08
C GLN A 284 7.04 19.63 -9.38
N MET A 285 6.10 20.57 -9.34
CA MET A 285 5.42 21.14 -10.51
C MET A 285 6.25 22.14 -11.34
N VAL A 286 7.44 22.58 -10.91
CA VAL A 286 8.32 23.55 -11.60
C VAL A 286 9.50 22.82 -12.25
N ASP A 287 10.00 21.75 -11.62
CA ASP A 287 10.85 20.76 -12.29
C ASP A 287 10.04 19.92 -13.29
N GLU A 288 8.75 19.68 -13.05
CA GLU A 288 7.79 19.25 -14.09
C GLU A 288 7.30 20.43 -14.95
N GLY A 289 7.44 21.66 -14.45
CA GLY A 289 6.90 22.89 -15.05
C GLY A 289 7.72 23.46 -16.20
N THR A 290 9.02 23.19 -16.23
CA THR A 290 9.84 23.43 -17.44
C THR A 290 9.53 22.43 -18.56
N MET A 291 8.81 21.34 -18.27
CA MET A 291 8.16 20.50 -19.29
C MET A 291 6.71 20.91 -19.57
N ALA A 292 6.07 21.69 -18.68
CA ALA A 292 4.67 22.07 -18.78
C ALA A 292 4.37 23.21 -19.79
N GLU A 293 5.34 24.03 -20.18
CA GLU A 293 5.11 25.06 -21.23
C GLU A 293 5.05 24.47 -22.66
N GLN A 294 5.44 23.20 -22.86
CA GLN A 294 5.17 22.46 -24.11
C GLN A 294 3.90 21.60 -24.04
N ALA A 295 3.20 21.57 -22.89
CA ALA A 295 2.11 20.65 -22.60
C ALA A 295 0.70 21.28 -22.65
N ASN A 296 0.50 22.32 -23.47
CA ASN A 296 -0.84 22.85 -23.76
C ASN A 296 -1.53 22.14 -24.94
N ALA A 297 -1.07 20.93 -25.28
CA ALA A 297 -1.72 20.03 -26.22
C ALA A 297 -1.58 18.57 -25.75
N GLY A 298 -2.64 18.01 -25.17
CA GLY A 298 -2.84 16.56 -25.05
C GLY A 298 -2.60 15.97 -23.66
N GLY A 299 -3.67 15.78 -22.89
CA GLY A 299 -3.65 15.12 -21.59
C GLY A 299 -3.62 13.58 -21.64
N MET A 300 -3.20 13.00 -20.51
CA MET A 300 -3.27 11.60 -20.05
C MET A 300 -2.43 10.53 -20.78
N ALA A 301 -1.34 10.08 -20.13
CA ALA A 301 -0.77 8.74 -20.36
C ALA A 301 0.19 8.30 -19.22
N GLY A 302 -0.31 7.54 -18.25
CA GLY A 302 0.53 6.98 -17.16
C GLY A 302 0.10 5.62 -16.61
N GLY A 303 -0.81 4.90 -17.28
CA GLY A 303 -1.39 3.64 -16.78
C GLY A 303 -1.09 2.40 -17.64
N PRO A 304 -1.44 1.17 -17.18
CA PRO A 304 -1.23 -0.08 -17.92
C PRO A 304 -1.81 -0.07 -19.34
N ILE A 305 -2.91 0.63 -19.56
CA ILE A 305 -3.52 0.81 -20.89
C ILE A 305 -2.60 1.66 -21.76
N ALA A 306 -2.16 2.82 -21.27
CA ALA A 306 -1.20 3.68 -21.98
C ALA A 306 0.11 2.95 -22.31
N ALA A 307 0.61 2.13 -21.38
CA ALA A 307 1.79 1.29 -21.60
C ALA A 307 1.55 0.25 -22.71
N THR A 308 0.36 -0.32 -22.77
CA THR A 308 -0.05 -1.26 -23.83
C THR A 308 -0.10 -0.55 -25.19
N PHE A 309 -0.67 0.65 -25.28
CA PHE A 309 -0.67 1.42 -26.53
C PHE A 309 0.73 1.90 -26.94
N LYS A 310 1.59 2.24 -25.98
CA LYS A 310 3.01 2.56 -26.24
C LYS A 310 3.78 1.34 -26.77
N ALA A 311 3.51 0.16 -26.22
CA ALA A 311 4.06 -1.10 -26.71
C ALA A 311 3.58 -1.42 -28.14
N ILE A 312 2.28 -1.24 -28.41
CA ILE A 312 1.69 -1.38 -29.75
C ILE A 312 2.34 -0.41 -30.73
N GLN A 313 2.53 0.85 -30.35
CA GLN A 313 3.21 1.85 -31.16
C GLN A 313 4.64 1.43 -31.51
N GLY A 314 5.37 0.82 -30.56
CA GLY A 314 6.75 0.37 -30.75
C GLY A 314 6.91 -0.85 -31.68
N ILE A 315 5.84 -1.61 -31.94
CA ILE A 315 5.87 -2.81 -32.79
C ILE A 315 5.17 -2.61 -34.14
N LEU A 316 4.66 -1.41 -34.42
CA LEU A 316 4.13 -1.06 -35.73
C LEU A 316 5.23 -1.17 -36.79
N SER A 317 4.92 -1.85 -37.88
CA SER A 317 5.82 -2.06 -39.01
C SER A 317 5.03 -2.17 -40.31
N PRO A 318 5.65 -1.91 -41.48
CA PRO A 318 4.98 -2.02 -42.77
C PRO A 318 4.27 -3.36 -42.99
N ASP A 319 4.82 -4.46 -42.48
CA ASP A 319 4.24 -5.80 -42.60
C ASP A 319 2.94 -5.96 -41.78
N VAL A 320 2.90 -5.40 -40.57
CA VAL A 320 1.71 -5.43 -39.70
C VAL A 320 0.58 -4.58 -40.31
N ILE A 321 0.93 -3.43 -40.88
CA ILE A 321 -0.01 -2.50 -41.54
C ILE A 321 -0.61 -3.16 -42.78
N LYS A 322 0.23 -3.74 -43.64
CA LYS A 322 -0.19 -4.41 -44.88
C LYS A 322 -1.09 -5.62 -44.63
N THR A 323 -0.92 -6.30 -43.48
CA THR A 323 -1.68 -7.51 -43.16
C THR A 323 -3.07 -7.20 -42.57
N THR A 324 -3.18 -6.13 -41.76
CA THR A 324 -4.41 -5.81 -41.03
C THR A 324 -5.29 -4.81 -41.77
N GLN A 325 -4.72 -3.71 -42.29
CA GLN A 325 -5.40 -2.65 -43.06
C GLN A 325 -6.72 -2.14 -42.46
N GLY A 326 -6.72 -1.77 -41.18
CA GLY A 326 -7.93 -1.26 -40.50
C GLY A 326 -7.63 -0.26 -39.39
N VAL A 327 -8.62 0.59 -39.10
CA VAL A 327 -8.61 1.56 -38.00
C VAL A 327 -9.53 1.07 -36.88
N TYR A 328 -8.97 0.88 -35.69
CA TYR A 328 -9.65 0.37 -34.50
C TYR A 328 -9.76 1.47 -33.45
N LYS A 329 -10.97 1.69 -32.94
CA LYS A 329 -11.27 2.55 -31.79
C LYS A 329 -11.63 1.70 -30.58
N PHE A 330 -11.08 2.03 -29.43
CA PHE A 330 -11.34 1.39 -28.15
C PHE A 330 -11.99 2.39 -27.22
N ASN A 331 -13.23 2.12 -26.85
CA ASN A 331 -13.91 2.83 -25.76
C ASN A 331 -13.71 2.01 -24.50
N ILE A 332 -12.66 2.33 -23.74
CA ILE A 332 -12.31 1.58 -22.55
C ILE A 332 -13.00 2.19 -21.33
N THR A 333 -13.65 1.34 -20.55
CA THR A 333 -14.32 1.70 -19.30
C THR A 333 -13.54 1.16 -18.10
N GLY A 334 -13.81 1.66 -16.89
CA GLY A 334 -13.10 1.24 -15.66
C GLY A 334 -11.89 2.11 -15.36
N ASP A 335 -10.86 1.53 -14.73
CA ASP A 335 -9.61 2.24 -14.43
C ASP A 335 -8.86 2.58 -15.74
N ASP A 336 -8.31 3.79 -15.83
CA ASP A 336 -7.73 4.37 -17.06
C ASP A 336 -8.72 4.46 -18.24
N ALA A 337 -10.01 4.67 -17.95
CA ALA A 337 -11.05 4.86 -18.96
C ALA A 337 -10.69 5.96 -19.96
N GLY A 338 -11.02 5.72 -21.22
CA GLY A 338 -10.69 6.64 -22.28
C GLY A 338 -10.98 6.09 -23.65
N VAL A 339 -10.91 6.98 -24.64
CA VAL A 339 -10.91 6.61 -26.04
C VAL A 339 -9.48 6.42 -26.48
N TRP A 340 -9.19 5.30 -27.12
CA TRP A 340 -7.89 4.98 -27.68
C TRP A 340 -8.05 4.46 -29.09
N TYR A 341 -6.98 4.49 -29.88
CA TYR A 341 -7.03 4.02 -31.25
C TYR A 341 -5.78 3.23 -31.66
N ILE A 342 -5.95 2.41 -32.71
CA ILE A 342 -4.87 1.80 -33.49
C ILE A 342 -5.25 1.99 -34.97
N ASP A 343 -4.48 2.78 -35.71
CA ASP A 343 -4.56 2.97 -37.15
C ASP A 343 -3.50 2.11 -37.84
N LEU A 344 -3.95 1.10 -38.58
CA LEU A 344 -3.12 0.22 -39.41
C LEU A 344 -3.49 0.34 -40.89
N LYS A 345 -4.18 1.42 -41.27
CA LYS A 345 -4.67 1.65 -42.63
C LYS A 345 -3.95 2.82 -43.29
N ASN A 346 -3.61 3.84 -42.50
CA ASN A 346 -3.08 5.10 -43.02
C ASN A 346 -1.60 5.31 -42.66
N GLY A 347 -0.82 5.83 -43.61
CA GLY A 347 0.57 6.24 -43.39
C GLY A 347 1.47 5.13 -42.80
N PRO A 348 2.40 5.47 -41.88
CA PRO A 348 3.26 4.49 -41.19
C PRO A 348 2.55 3.75 -40.04
N GLY A 349 1.23 3.90 -39.91
CA GLY A 349 0.44 3.42 -38.78
C GLY A 349 0.67 4.25 -37.51
N SER A 350 -0.34 4.28 -36.65
CA SER A 350 -0.27 4.99 -35.37
C SER A 350 -1.20 4.36 -34.34
N ALA A 351 -0.91 4.56 -33.07
CA ALA A 351 -1.72 4.10 -31.95
C ALA A 351 -1.54 5.07 -30.78
N GLY A 352 -2.61 5.35 -30.06
CA GLY A 352 -2.53 6.34 -28.98
C GLY A 352 -3.86 6.67 -28.32
N PHE A 353 -3.79 7.62 -27.40
CA PHE A 353 -4.94 8.16 -26.71
C PHE A 353 -5.70 9.15 -27.60
N GLY A 354 -7.03 9.16 -27.50
CA GLY A 354 -7.93 10.03 -28.25
C GLY A 354 -8.61 9.33 -29.42
N GLU A 355 -9.29 10.15 -30.23
CA GLU A 355 -9.95 9.70 -31.46
C GLU A 355 -8.92 9.36 -32.55
N PRO A 356 -9.25 8.43 -33.48
CA PRO A 356 -8.40 8.18 -34.64
C PRO A 356 -8.11 9.48 -35.42
N PRO A 357 -6.87 9.72 -35.89
CA PRO A 357 -6.47 10.98 -36.52
C PRO A 357 -7.29 11.37 -37.76
N ASN A 358 -7.84 10.39 -38.46
CA ASN A 358 -8.66 10.59 -39.66
C ASN A 358 -10.18 10.49 -39.38
N GLY A 359 -10.61 10.43 -38.12
CA GLY A 359 -12.01 10.50 -37.68
C GLY A 359 -12.90 9.27 -37.94
N GLU A 360 -12.53 8.39 -38.88
CA GLU A 360 -13.32 7.19 -39.23
C GLU A 360 -12.68 5.91 -38.69
N ALA A 361 -13.32 5.27 -37.72
CA ALA A 361 -12.94 3.93 -37.24
C ALA A 361 -13.70 2.86 -38.03
N ASP A 362 -12.99 1.90 -38.61
CA ASP A 362 -13.61 0.74 -39.26
C ASP A 362 -14.23 -0.22 -38.22
N VAL A 363 -13.67 -0.26 -37.01
CA VAL A 363 -14.15 -1.09 -35.88
C VAL A 363 -14.09 -0.31 -34.57
N ILE A 364 -15.18 -0.35 -33.80
CA ILE A 364 -15.29 0.21 -32.45
C ILE A 364 -15.48 -0.94 -31.45
N MET A 365 -14.59 -1.01 -30.46
CA MET A 365 -14.59 -2.00 -29.40
C MET A 365 -14.84 -1.33 -28.05
N THR A 366 -15.85 -1.80 -27.31
CA THR A 366 -16.16 -1.32 -25.95
C THR A 366 -15.98 -2.46 -24.95
N LEU A 367 -15.14 -2.25 -23.96
CA LEU A 367 -14.79 -3.24 -22.93
C LEU A 367 -14.19 -2.56 -21.70
N ASP A 368 -14.13 -3.31 -20.60
CA ASP A 368 -13.44 -2.89 -19.38
C ASP A 368 -11.91 -2.94 -19.53
N GLY A 369 -11.20 -2.01 -18.89
CA GLY A 369 -9.74 -1.90 -18.93
C GLY A 369 -9.02 -3.17 -18.46
N VAL A 370 -9.58 -3.88 -17.49
CA VAL A 370 -9.03 -5.16 -17.01
C VAL A 370 -9.10 -6.22 -18.11
N ASP A 371 -10.21 -6.28 -18.83
CA ASP A 371 -10.39 -7.24 -19.92
C ASP A 371 -9.59 -6.84 -21.17
N PHE A 372 -9.42 -5.53 -21.43
CA PHE A 372 -8.50 -5.02 -22.45
C PHE A 372 -7.06 -5.50 -22.20
N ILE A 373 -6.55 -5.34 -20.98
CA ILE A 373 -5.20 -5.79 -20.63
C ILE A 373 -5.05 -7.30 -20.75
N LYS A 374 -6.05 -8.08 -20.30
CA LYS A 374 -6.03 -9.55 -20.47
C LYS A 374 -6.04 -9.94 -21.95
N MET A 375 -6.77 -9.22 -22.80
CA MET A 375 -6.79 -9.47 -24.24
C MET A 375 -5.41 -9.27 -24.87
N PHE A 376 -4.75 -8.14 -24.58
CA PHE A 376 -3.43 -7.84 -25.14
C PHE A 376 -2.28 -8.63 -24.51
N LYS A 377 -2.49 -9.27 -23.34
CA LYS A 377 -1.57 -10.26 -22.75
C LYS A 377 -1.83 -11.70 -23.23
N GLY A 378 -2.80 -11.92 -24.12
CA GLY A 378 -3.19 -13.27 -24.59
C GLY A 378 -3.91 -14.12 -23.54
N GLN A 379 -4.32 -13.54 -22.42
CA GLN A 379 -5.02 -14.22 -21.32
C GLN A 379 -6.54 -14.30 -21.53
N LEU A 380 -7.08 -13.52 -22.47
CA LEU A 380 -8.48 -13.53 -22.86
C LEU A 380 -8.58 -13.43 -24.39
N LYS A 381 -9.20 -14.41 -25.05
CA LYS A 381 -9.41 -14.35 -26.50
C LYS A 381 -10.54 -13.33 -26.84
N PRO A 382 -10.37 -12.47 -27.86
CA PRO A 382 -11.40 -11.50 -28.28
C PRO A 382 -12.76 -12.15 -28.59
N THR A 383 -12.75 -13.31 -29.27
CA THR A 383 -13.94 -14.13 -29.56
C THR A 383 -14.69 -14.55 -28.30
N MET A 384 -13.98 -15.01 -27.27
CA MET A 384 -14.59 -15.38 -25.99
C MET A 384 -15.12 -14.16 -25.22
N ALA A 385 -14.39 -13.04 -25.23
CA ALA A 385 -14.85 -11.80 -24.60
C ALA A 385 -16.14 -11.28 -25.23
N PHE A 386 -16.27 -11.39 -26.56
CA PHE A 386 -17.50 -11.01 -27.28
C PHE A 386 -18.67 -11.93 -26.95
N MET A 387 -18.47 -13.26 -27.01
CA MET A 387 -19.52 -14.24 -26.70
C MET A 387 -20.01 -14.15 -25.25
N SER A 388 -19.14 -13.78 -24.29
CA SER A 388 -19.51 -13.61 -22.88
C SER A 388 -20.08 -12.23 -22.55
N GLY A 389 -20.25 -11.35 -23.55
CA GLY A 389 -20.77 -9.98 -23.37
C GLY A 389 -19.80 -8.97 -22.73
N LYS A 390 -18.52 -9.33 -22.56
CA LYS A 390 -17.47 -8.47 -21.96
C LYS A 390 -16.85 -7.51 -22.97
N LEU A 391 -16.90 -7.86 -24.25
CA LEU A 391 -16.51 -7.03 -25.37
C LEU A 391 -17.74 -6.79 -26.25
N LYS A 392 -18.03 -5.53 -26.55
CA LYS A 392 -19.01 -5.15 -27.57
C LYS A 392 -18.27 -4.63 -28.79
N ILE A 393 -18.65 -5.08 -29.98
CA ILE A 393 -18.02 -4.68 -31.24
C ILE A 393 -19.08 -4.05 -32.14
N LYS A 394 -18.75 -2.92 -32.77
CA LYS A 394 -19.51 -2.28 -33.84
C LYS A 394 -18.57 -2.03 -35.03
N GLY A 395 -19.07 -2.12 -36.27
CA GLY A 395 -18.27 -1.90 -37.48
C GLY A 395 -17.99 -3.18 -38.26
N ASP A 396 -16.85 -3.26 -38.95
CA ASP A 396 -16.49 -4.39 -39.82
C ASP A 396 -16.02 -5.63 -39.03
N MET A 397 -16.81 -6.71 -39.08
CA MET A 397 -16.47 -7.96 -38.36
C MET A 397 -15.29 -8.71 -38.95
N THR A 398 -14.99 -8.55 -40.24
CA THR A 398 -13.81 -9.15 -40.86
C THR A 398 -12.54 -8.52 -40.29
N LEU A 399 -12.53 -7.19 -40.15
CA LEU A 399 -11.43 -6.47 -39.51
C LEU A 399 -11.33 -6.76 -38.01
N ALA A 400 -12.45 -6.94 -37.31
CA ALA A 400 -12.43 -7.36 -35.91
C ALA A 400 -11.76 -8.74 -35.71
N ILE A 401 -11.95 -9.68 -36.63
CA ILE A 401 -11.28 -11.00 -36.59
C ILE A 401 -9.78 -10.89 -36.91
N LYS A 402 -9.39 -10.01 -37.86
CA LYS A 402 -7.97 -9.78 -38.17
C LYS A 402 -7.19 -9.22 -36.97
N MET A 403 -7.84 -8.46 -36.10
CA MET A 403 -7.25 -7.92 -34.89
C MET A 403 -6.80 -8.99 -33.89
N GLU A 404 -7.51 -10.13 -33.80
CA GLU A 404 -7.07 -11.27 -32.98
C GLU A 404 -5.77 -11.90 -33.52
N LYS A 405 -5.64 -12.02 -34.84
CA LYS A 405 -4.38 -12.47 -35.48
C LYS A 405 -3.24 -11.49 -35.22
N MET A 406 -3.52 -10.19 -35.31
CA MET A 406 -2.55 -9.14 -34.96
C MET A 406 -2.10 -9.25 -33.51
N MET A 407 -3.03 -9.36 -32.55
CA MET A 407 -2.71 -9.54 -31.13
C MET A 407 -1.82 -10.75 -30.87
N THR A 408 -2.06 -11.85 -31.59
CA THR A 408 -1.25 -13.07 -31.50
C THR A 408 0.18 -12.85 -32.01
N MET A 409 0.35 -12.09 -33.10
CA MET A 409 1.68 -11.71 -33.60
C MET A 409 2.40 -10.77 -32.61
N MET A 410 1.66 -9.87 -31.95
CA MET A 410 2.22 -8.89 -31.00
C MET A 410 2.64 -9.53 -29.68
N THR A 411 1.91 -10.54 -29.18
CA THR A 411 2.27 -11.30 -27.96
C THR A 411 3.51 -12.17 -28.14
N SER A 412 3.94 -12.46 -29.38
CA SER A 412 5.21 -13.15 -29.63
C SER A 412 6.45 -12.24 -29.54
N LYS A 413 6.25 -10.92 -29.47
CA LYS A 413 7.29 -9.88 -29.47
C LYS A 413 7.26 -8.97 -28.22
N LEU A 414 6.32 -9.22 -27.30
CA LEU A 414 6.15 -8.57 -25.99
C LEU A 414 6.40 -9.60 -24.90
#